data_AF-A0A7W1S9Z3-F1
#
_entry.id   AF-A0A7W1S9Z3-F1
#
_cell.length_a   1.000
_cell.length_b   1.000
_cell.length_c   1.000
_cell.angle_alpha   90.00
_cell.angle_beta   90.00
_cell.angle_gamma   90.00
#
_symmetry.space_group_name_H-M   'P 1'
#
loop_
_entity.id
_entity.type
_entity.pdbx_description
1 polymer ?
#
loop_
_entity_poly.entity_id
_entity_poly.type
_entity_poly.pdbx_seq_one_letter_code
_entity_poly.pdbx_strand_id
1 'polypeptide(L)'
;MATNFDAIVLGAGAMGSAAAYYLAKAGQRVLLLEQFEFNHQKGSSYGLSRIIRYAYDFPQYVELAKAVYPMWAELEAEAGETLYTRTGGIDFGAANDEGMSKIASSLTEGNIPFEMMSAQEARKSFPQFNLSDDMQVLYQGDAGILPASKCVLAHLRLAEKHGAVLKPNTQIVSVTAHKDSVEVKTADETYTATKMVITAGSWAKDFLATLGLNLPLMPCRCQEMYFETNNPANYEIGRFPAFIAHLPSTEYKFMPYGMASNQGSGLKVAWHGGQLFNHPSEIDYTPVQSEIDLALKFGSKYLPDMTGLRAARVCLYT
;
A
#
# COMPACT_ATOMS: atom_id res chain seq x y z
N MET A 1 -14.56 14.49 -33.26
CA MET A 1 -13.82 13.34 -33.82
C MET A 1 -13.25 12.57 -32.64
N ALA A 2 -13.45 11.26 -32.55
CA ALA A 2 -12.91 10.48 -31.43
C ALA A 2 -11.39 10.37 -31.53
N THR A 3 -10.67 10.68 -30.46
CA THR A 3 -9.21 10.49 -30.39
C THR A 3 -8.94 9.02 -30.10
N ASN A 4 -8.16 8.36 -30.96
CA ASN A 4 -7.92 6.92 -30.89
C ASN A 4 -6.62 6.57 -30.14
N PHE A 5 -6.73 5.71 -29.13
CA PHE A 5 -5.62 5.21 -28.31
C PHE A 5 -5.45 3.70 -28.45
N ASP A 6 -4.32 3.16 -28.01
CA ASP A 6 -4.13 1.70 -27.96
C ASP A 6 -4.69 1.16 -26.62
N ALA A 7 -4.54 1.93 -25.54
CA ALA A 7 -5.12 1.63 -24.23
C ALA A 7 -5.65 2.88 -23.50
N ILE A 8 -6.81 2.74 -22.85
CA ILE A 8 -7.30 3.68 -21.84
C ILE A 8 -7.15 3.06 -20.45
N VAL A 9 -6.59 3.80 -19.50
CA VAL A 9 -6.45 3.39 -18.09
C VAL A 9 -7.36 4.26 -17.23
N LEU A 10 -8.24 3.63 -16.45
CA LEU A 10 -9.13 4.29 -15.50
C LEU A 10 -8.56 4.25 -14.09
N GLY A 11 -8.36 5.43 -13.52
CA GLY A 11 -7.82 5.65 -12.18
C GLY A 11 -6.30 5.84 -12.20
N ALA A 12 -5.80 6.93 -11.62
CA ALA A 12 -4.39 7.27 -11.52
C ALA A 12 -3.76 6.85 -10.19
N GLY A 13 -4.34 5.86 -9.51
CA GLY A 13 -3.79 5.29 -8.27
C GLY A 13 -2.52 4.47 -8.52
N ALA A 14 -2.09 3.71 -7.51
CA ALA A 14 -0.88 2.87 -7.58
C ALA A 14 -0.90 1.93 -8.80
N MET A 15 -2.02 1.25 -9.03
CA MET A 15 -2.14 0.28 -10.11
C MET A 15 -2.21 0.95 -11.49
N GLY A 16 -3.02 2.01 -11.63
CA GLY A 16 -3.23 2.65 -12.93
C GLY A 16 -2.06 3.51 -13.39
N SER A 17 -1.39 4.22 -12.48
CA SER A 17 -0.15 4.94 -12.81
C SER A 17 0.95 3.98 -13.29
N ALA A 18 1.14 2.86 -12.60
CA ALA A 18 2.07 1.81 -13.03
C ALA A 18 1.67 1.23 -14.40
N ALA A 19 0.40 0.89 -14.60
CA ALA A 19 -0.10 0.37 -15.87
C ALA A 19 0.15 1.35 -17.02
N ALA A 20 -0.16 2.64 -16.84
CA ALA A 20 0.06 3.66 -17.85
C ALA A 20 1.55 3.82 -18.18
N TYR A 21 2.42 3.84 -17.16
CA TYR A 21 3.87 3.89 -17.35
C TYR A 21 4.38 2.70 -18.17
N TYR A 22 4.08 1.47 -17.77
CA TYR A 22 4.61 0.29 -18.47
C TYR A 22 4.02 0.12 -19.87
N LEU A 23 2.76 0.50 -20.09
CA LEU A 23 2.16 0.52 -21.44
C LEU A 23 2.83 1.58 -22.33
N ALA A 24 3.03 2.81 -21.83
CA ALA A 24 3.66 3.87 -22.59
C ALA A 24 5.15 3.56 -22.89
N LYS A 25 5.88 3.02 -21.90
CA LYS A 25 7.26 2.54 -22.07
C LYS A 25 7.38 1.44 -23.13
N ALA A 26 6.33 0.65 -23.33
CA ALA A 26 6.22 -0.33 -24.41
C ALA A 26 5.79 0.28 -25.76
N GLY A 27 5.76 1.61 -25.89
CA GLY A 27 5.45 2.33 -27.12
C GLY A 27 3.96 2.43 -27.46
N GLN A 28 3.07 2.09 -26.52
CA GLN A 28 1.62 2.19 -26.73
C GLN A 28 1.15 3.63 -26.58
N ARG A 29 0.15 4.04 -27.36
CA ARG A 29 -0.57 5.31 -27.18
C ARG A 29 -1.56 5.15 -26.03
N VAL A 30 -1.24 5.72 -24.88
CA VAL A 30 -2.01 5.55 -23.63
C VAL A 30 -2.74 6.83 -23.27
N LEU A 31 -4.01 6.69 -22.87
CA LEU A 31 -4.76 7.73 -22.16
C LEU A 31 -5.04 7.26 -20.73
N LEU A 32 -4.62 8.02 -19.73
CA LEU A 32 -4.95 7.79 -18.33
C LEU A 32 -5.95 8.83 -17.84
N LEU A 33 -7.10 8.38 -17.34
CA LEU A 33 -8.18 9.22 -16.84
C LEU A 33 -8.32 9.06 -15.32
N GLU A 34 -8.31 10.17 -14.59
CA GLU A 34 -8.54 10.21 -13.14
C GLU A 34 -9.66 11.19 -12.83
N GLN A 35 -10.63 10.77 -12.02
CA GLN A 35 -11.80 11.58 -11.68
C GLN A 35 -11.46 12.76 -10.75
N PHE A 36 -10.33 12.72 -10.04
CA PHE A 36 -9.84 13.77 -9.14
C PHE A 36 -8.50 14.38 -9.58
N GLU A 37 -7.89 15.24 -8.77
CA GLU A 37 -6.47 15.61 -8.96
C GLU A 37 -5.53 14.40 -8.77
N PHE A 38 -4.37 14.41 -9.42
CA PHE A 38 -3.36 13.38 -9.17
C PHE A 38 -2.88 13.44 -7.72
N ASN A 39 -2.62 12.27 -7.13
CA ASN A 39 -2.20 12.12 -5.73
C ASN A 39 -3.19 12.71 -4.70
N HIS A 40 -4.49 12.75 -5.04
CA HIS A 40 -5.57 13.11 -4.12
C HIS A 40 -5.66 12.16 -2.91
N GLN A 41 -6.28 12.64 -1.82
CA GLN A 41 -6.44 11.88 -0.57
C GLN A 41 -7.73 11.07 -0.49
N LYS A 42 -8.52 11.06 -1.57
CA LYS A 42 -9.80 10.35 -1.57
C LYS A 42 -9.62 8.84 -1.74
N GLY A 43 -8.48 8.35 -2.26
CA GLY A 43 -8.20 6.93 -2.57
C GLY A 43 -7.30 6.16 -1.59
N SER A 44 -6.73 5.05 -2.05
CA SER A 44 -5.90 4.13 -1.23
C SER A 44 -4.39 4.27 -1.45
N SER A 45 -3.98 5.03 -2.47
CA SER A 45 -2.60 5.01 -3.01
C SER A 45 -1.75 6.22 -2.61
N TYR A 46 -2.24 7.08 -1.72
CA TYR A 46 -1.51 8.24 -1.22
C TYR A 46 -0.84 7.93 0.13
N GLY A 47 0.11 8.78 0.52
CA GLY A 47 0.72 8.77 1.85
C GLY A 47 2.24 8.60 1.82
N LEU A 48 2.82 8.69 3.01
CA LEU A 48 4.28 8.76 3.20
C LEU A 48 4.98 7.40 3.12
N SER A 49 4.24 6.31 3.33
CA SER A 49 4.84 4.97 3.45
C SER A 49 3.85 3.83 3.24
N ARG A 50 4.33 2.76 2.62
CA ARG A 50 3.74 1.41 2.53
C ARG A 50 4.85 0.37 2.72
N ILE A 51 4.51 -0.75 3.35
CA ILE A 51 5.44 -1.88 3.52
C ILE A 51 5.56 -2.62 2.18
N ILE A 52 6.78 -2.90 1.75
CA ILE A 52 7.11 -3.92 0.75
C ILE A 52 7.81 -5.08 1.48
N ARG A 53 7.41 -6.32 1.20
CA ARG A 53 7.93 -7.51 1.90
C ARG A 53 7.83 -8.77 1.04
N TYR A 54 8.67 -9.75 1.33
CA TYR A 54 8.48 -11.13 0.86
C TYR A 54 7.62 -11.97 1.82
N ALA A 55 7.54 -11.59 3.08
CA ALA A 55 7.00 -12.38 4.19
C ALA A 55 5.48 -12.60 4.13
N TYR A 56 4.98 -13.28 3.11
CA TYR A 56 3.57 -13.66 2.90
C TYR A 56 3.34 -15.12 3.32
N ASP A 57 2.15 -15.40 3.85
CA ASP A 57 1.65 -16.74 4.16
C ASP A 57 1.07 -17.49 2.94
N PHE A 58 1.13 -16.84 1.76
CA PHE A 58 0.75 -17.39 0.47
C PHE A 58 1.95 -17.38 -0.49
N PRO A 59 2.46 -18.56 -0.93
CA PRO A 59 3.63 -18.66 -1.82
C PRO A 59 3.49 -17.86 -3.12
N GLN A 60 2.28 -17.72 -3.66
CA GLN A 60 2.04 -16.96 -4.89
C GLN A 60 2.38 -15.47 -4.73
N TYR A 61 2.18 -14.91 -3.54
CA TYR A 61 2.58 -13.53 -3.25
C TYR A 61 4.09 -13.40 -3.06
N VAL A 62 4.77 -14.45 -2.60
CA VAL A 62 6.24 -14.49 -2.56
C VAL A 62 6.81 -14.47 -3.99
N GLU A 63 6.25 -15.27 -4.90
CA GLU A 63 6.64 -15.27 -6.31
C GLU A 63 6.35 -13.92 -7.01
N LEU A 64 5.20 -13.32 -6.73
CA LEU A 64 4.89 -11.98 -7.24
C LEU A 64 5.89 -10.95 -6.69
N ALA A 65 6.21 -11.00 -5.40
CA ALA A 65 7.19 -10.10 -4.80
C ALA A 65 8.55 -10.23 -5.48
N LYS A 66 9.02 -11.45 -5.80
CA LYS A 66 10.29 -11.67 -6.52
C LYS A 66 10.35 -10.94 -7.86
N ALA A 67 9.25 -10.93 -8.61
CA ALA A 67 9.17 -10.20 -9.87
C ALA A 67 9.19 -8.68 -9.67
N VAL A 68 8.63 -8.19 -8.56
CA VAL A 68 8.41 -6.75 -8.30
C VAL A 68 9.66 -6.03 -7.78
N TYR A 69 10.53 -6.67 -6.98
CA TYR A 69 11.74 -6.00 -6.46
C TYR A 69 12.68 -5.47 -7.56
N PRO A 70 13.04 -6.25 -8.59
CA PRO A 70 13.83 -5.74 -9.73
C PRO A 70 13.14 -4.58 -10.45
N MET A 71 11.81 -4.65 -10.61
CA MET A 71 11.03 -3.59 -11.25
C MET A 71 11.07 -2.27 -10.48
N TRP A 72 11.11 -2.30 -9.14
CA TRP A 72 11.33 -1.08 -8.36
C TRP A 72 12.72 -0.48 -8.59
N ALA A 73 13.77 -1.31 -8.65
CA ALA A 73 15.13 -0.84 -8.92
C ALA A 73 15.24 -0.19 -10.32
N GLU A 74 14.60 -0.79 -11.33
CA GLU A 74 14.52 -0.22 -12.68
C GLU A 74 13.76 1.11 -12.69
N LEU A 75 12.65 1.19 -11.96
CA LEU A 75 11.88 2.43 -11.83
C LEU A 75 12.69 3.53 -11.15
N GLU A 76 13.39 3.25 -10.05
CA GLU A 76 14.26 4.21 -9.36
C GLU A 76 15.35 4.74 -10.30
N ALA A 77 16.00 3.85 -11.05
CA ALA A 77 17.05 4.22 -12.00
C ALA A 77 16.53 5.16 -13.10
N GLU A 78 15.33 4.91 -13.62
CA GLU A 78 14.74 5.75 -14.66
C GLU A 78 14.15 7.06 -14.11
N ALA A 79 13.56 6.99 -12.92
CA ALA A 79 12.96 8.14 -12.24
C ALA A 79 14.04 9.12 -11.74
N GLY A 80 15.24 8.63 -11.43
CA GLY A 80 16.35 9.40 -10.86
C GLY A 80 16.13 9.75 -9.38
N GLU A 81 15.34 8.96 -8.65
CA GLU A 81 15.00 9.19 -7.26
C GLU A 81 14.82 7.88 -6.48
N THR A 82 15.03 7.92 -5.16
CA THR A 82 14.80 6.76 -4.28
C THR A 82 13.31 6.58 -4.00
N LEU A 83 12.79 5.42 -4.37
CA LEU A 83 11.42 4.97 -4.21
C LEU A 83 11.32 3.72 -3.33
N TYR A 84 12.42 3.02 -3.08
CA TYR A 84 12.49 1.88 -2.17
C TYR A 84 13.57 2.12 -1.12
N THR A 85 13.16 2.07 0.15
CA THR A 85 14.07 2.14 1.28
C THR A 85 14.06 0.82 2.03
N ARG A 86 15.17 0.08 1.91
CA ARG A 86 15.40 -1.15 2.67
C ARG A 86 15.54 -0.82 4.16
N THR A 87 14.59 -1.27 4.98
CA THR A 87 14.63 -1.08 6.44
C THR A 87 14.74 -2.41 7.18
N GLY A 88 14.60 -3.53 6.48
CA GLY A 88 14.26 -4.80 7.08
C GLY A 88 12.81 -4.79 7.59
N GLY A 89 12.28 -5.98 7.80
CA GLY A 89 10.93 -6.18 8.30
C GLY A 89 10.92 -7.26 9.35
N ILE A 90 10.15 -7.05 10.41
CA ILE A 90 9.90 -8.07 11.42
C ILE A 90 8.42 -8.43 11.48
N ASP A 91 8.16 -9.73 11.51
CA ASP A 91 6.89 -10.31 11.89
C ASP A 91 7.08 -10.91 13.29
N PHE A 92 6.27 -10.51 14.29
CA PHE A 92 6.42 -11.04 15.65
C PHE A 92 5.09 -11.51 16.24
N GLY A 93 5.15 -12.52 17.11
CA GLY A 93 3.98 -13.16 17.68
C GLY A 93 4.37 -14.25 18.67
N ALA A 94 3.39 -15.03 19.13
CA ALA A 94 3.65 -16.19 19.96
C ALA A 94 4.54 -17.22 19.21
N ALA A 95 5.40 -17.93 19.94
CA ALA A 95 6.32 -18.91 19.33
C ALA A 95 5.63 -20.02 18.51
N ASN A 96 4.35 -20.30 18.77
CA ASN A 96 3.54 -21.28 18.06
C ASN A 96 2.49 -20.66 17.13
N ASP A 97 2.66 -19.38 16.74
CA ASP A 97 1.73 -18.72 15.84
C ASP A 97 1.70 -19.41 14.46
N GLU A 98 0.50 -19.77 14.01
CA GLU A 98 0.30 -20.46 12.73
C GLU A 98 0.59 -19.56 11.53
N GLY A 99 0.30 -18.26 11.63
CA GLY A 99 0.53 -17.29 10.56
C GLY A 99 2.03 -17.16 10.28
N MET A 100 2.82 -16.95 11.32
CA MET A 100 4.29 -16.91 11.23
C MET A 100 4.87 -18.22 10.68
N SER A 101 4.34 -19.37 11.10
CA SER A 101 4.77 -20.68 10.59
C SER A 101 4.51 -20.84 9.07
N LYS A 102 3.37 -20.33 8.58
CA LYS A 102 3.04 -20.32 7.14
C LYS A 102 3.90 -19.35 6.35
N ILE A 103 4.22 -18.19 6.94
CA ILE A 103 5.16 -17.22 6.34
C ILE A 103 6.54 -17.87 6.17
N ALA A 104 7.10 -18.45 7.24
CA ALA A 104 8.39 -19.13 7.18
C ALA A 104 8.42 -20.24 6.12
N SER A 105 7.34 -21.03 6.02
CA SER A 105 7.20 -22.07 4.99
C SER A 105 7.21 -21.49 3.58
N SER A 106 6.43 -20.43 3.34
CA SER A 106 6.34 -19.77 2.02
C SER A 106 7.67 -19.13 1.61
N LEU A 107 8.40 -18.52 2.55
CA LEU A 107 9.73 -17.97 2.28
C LEU A 107 10.74 -19.08 1.97
N THR A 108 10.67 -20.21 2.68
CA THR A 108 11.53 -21.37 2.42
C THR A 108 11.28 -21.95 1.02
N GLU A 109 10.01 -22.18 0.65
CA GLU A 109 9.63 -22.62 -0.70
C GLU A 109 10.10 -21.64 -1.77
N GLY A 110 9.95 -20.33 -1.49
CA GLY A 110 10.44 -19.26 -2.33
C GLY A 110 11.96 -19.11 -2.36
N ASN A 111 12.75 -19.88 -1.61
CA ASN A 111 14.20 -19.67 -1.47
C ASN A 111 14.56 -18.22 -1.09
N ILE A 112 13.73 -17.59 -0.27
CA ILE A 112 13.95 -16.23 0.23
C ILE A 112 14.66 -16.30 1.58
N PRO A 113 15.83 -15.64 1.76
CA PRO A 113 16.50 -15.59 3.05
C PRO A 113 15.66 -14.89 4.13
N PHE A 114 15.56 -15.52 5.29
CA PHE A 114 14.96 -14.98 6.50
C PHE A 114 15.63 -15.57 7.75
N GLU A 115 15.44 -14.94 8.88
CA GLU A 115 15.97 -15.38 10.18
C GLU A 115 14.82 -15.54 11.18
N MET A 116 14.80 -16.65 11.92
CA MET A 116 13.95 -16.80 13.11
C MET A 116 14.77 -16.44 14.34
N MET A 117 14.29 -15.47 15.10
CA MET A 117 14.94 -14.96 16.31
C MET A 117 14.06 -15.27 17.53
N SER A 118 14.71 -15.64 18.64
CA SER A 118 14.09 -15.59 19.96
C SER A 118 13.79 -14.14 20.36
N ALA A 119 12.88 -13.94 21.31
CA ALA A 119 12.64 -12.61 21.88
C ALA A 119 13.92 -11.97 22.46
N GLN A 120 14.82 -12.77 23.04
CA GLN A 120 16.08 -12.26 23.58
C GLN A 120 17.02 -11.72 22.49
N GLU A 121 17.14 -12.42 21.36
CA GLU A 121 17.93 -11.96 20.21
C GLU A 121 17.28 -10.72 19.57
N ALA A 122 15.96 -10.74 19.39
CA ALA A 122 15.21 -9.62 18.83
C ALA A 122 15.34 -8.35 19.68
N ARG A 123 15.27 -8.44 21.02
CA ARG A 123 15.50 -7.29 21.92
C ARG A 123 16.91 -6.72 21.85
N LYS A 124 17.92 -7.51 21.46
CA LYS A 124 19.28 -7.02 21.21
C LYS A 124 19.37 -6.26 19.88
N SER A 125 18.75 -6.79 18.83
CA SER A 125 18.78 -6.19 17.49
C SER A 125 17.86 -4.99 17.35
N PHE A 126 16.70 -5.03 18.01
CA PHE A 126 15.64 -4.02 17.96
C PHE A 126 15.23 -3.62 19.39
N PRO A 127 16.10 -2.91 20.14
CA PRO A 127 15.86 -2.56 21.54
C PRO A 127 14.65 -1.63 21.76
N GLN A 128 14.09 -1.08 20.67
CA GLN A 128 12.85 -0.31 20.68
C GLN A 128 11.61 -1.16 21.00
N PHE A 129 11.69 -2.48 20.81
CA PHE A 129 10.59 -3.41 21.05
C PHE A 129 10.70 -4.07 22.43
N ASN A 130 9.58 -4.10 23.15
CA ASN A 130 9.43 -4.87 24.38
C ASN A 130 8.66 -6.16 24.09
N LEU A 131 9.41 -7.22 23.78
CA LEU A 131 8.86 -8.55 23.47
C LEU A 131 8.96 -9.46 24.70
N SER A 132 7.93 -10.25 25.00
CA SER A 132 7.98 -11.23 26.09
C SER A 132 8.75 -12.49 25.68
N ASP A 133 9.28 -13.25 26.65
CA ASP A 133 10.19 -14.39 26.38
C ASP A 133 9.53 -15.57 25.65
N ASP A 134 8.20 -15.64 25.65
CA ASP A 134 7.39 -16.62 24.92
C ASP A 134 7.13 -16.23 23.45
N MET A 135 7.60 -15.06 23.02
CA MET A 135 7.46 -14.60 21.64
C MET A 135 8.65 -14.99 20.75
N GLN A 136 8.40 -14.97 19.45
CA GLN A 136 9.40 -15.12 18.41
C GLN A 136 9.27 -14.02 17.36
N VAL A 137 10.36 -13.81 16.62
CA VAL A 137 10.44 -12.83 15.53
C VAL A 137 10.96 -13.50 14.28
N LEU A 138 10.27 -13.31 13.16
CA LEU A 138 10.78 -13.57 11.83
C LEU A 138 11.32 -12.26 11.26
N TYR A 139 12.60 -12.24 10.93
CA TYR A 139 13.24 -11.10 10.28
C TYR A 139 13.48 -11.39 8.80
N GLN A 140 13.03 -10.47 7.94
CA GLN A 140 13.30 -10.50 6.50
C GLN A 140 14.04 -9.23 6.09
N GLY A 141 15.31 -9.40 5.68
CA GLY A 141 16.22 -8.28 5.48
C GLY A 141 15.91 -7.38 4.29
N ASP A 142 15.18 -7.87 3.28
CA ASP A 142 14.82 -7.09 2.07
C ASP A 142 13.48 -6.37 2.21
N ALA A 143 12.77 -6.52 3.32
CA ALA A 143 11.57 -5.75 3.53
C ALA A 143 11.91 -4.27 3.74
N GLY A 144 10.94 -3.41 3.45
CA GLY A 144 11.19 -2.00 3.49
C GLY A 144 9.96 -1.13 3.29
N ILE A 145 10.23 0.11 2.92
CA ILE A 145 9.23 1.17 2.79
C ILE A 145 9.25 1.73 1.38
N LEU A 146 8.06 1.87 0.81
CA LEU A 146 7.78 2.63 -0.41
C LEU A 146 7.03 3.93 -0.05
N PRO A 147 7.52 5.13 -0.41
CA PRO A 147 6.77 6.36 -0.27
C PRO A 147 5.66 6.44 -1.33
N ALA A 148 4.48 5.93 -1.00
CA ALA A 148 3.38 5.69 -1.94
C ALA A 148 3.08 6.85 -2.89
N SER A 149 2.92 8.07 -2.35
CA SER A 149 2.69 9.27 -3.17
C SER A 149 3.83 9.54 -4.15
N LYS A 150 5.09 9.35 -3.76
CA LYS A 150 6.24 9.52 -4.65
C LYS A 150 6.25 8.45 -5.75
N CYS A 151 5.98 7.20 -5.40
CA CYS A 151 5.91 6.10 -6.37
C CYS A 151 4.84 6.36 -7.45
N VAL A 152 3.65 6.80 -7.06
CA VAL A 152 2.57 7.15 -8.01
C VAL A 152 2.99 8.31 -8.91
N LEU A 153 3.55 9.38 -8.33
CA LEU A 153 3.98 10.56 -9.09
C LEU A 153 5.15 10.24 -10.04
N ALA A 154 6.08 9.37 -9.64
CA ALA A 154 7.16 8.89 -10.49
C ALA A 154 6.62 8.13 -11.71
N HIS A 155 5.68 7.21 -11.51
CA HIS A 155 5.01 6.52 -12.60
C HIS A 155 4.29 7.49 -13.55
N LEU A 156 3.51 8.45 -13.03
CA LEU A 156 2.80 9.41 -13.87
C LEU A 156 3.78 10.25 -14.71
N ARG A 157 4.82 10.81 -14.08
CA ARG A 157 5.86 11.60 -14.75
C ARG A 157 6.57 10.79 -15.85
N LEU A 158 6.89 9.53 -15.58
CA LEU A 158 7.54 8.66 -16.56
C LEU A 158 6.57 8.21 -17.66
N ALA A 159 5.30 7.98 -17.35
CA ALA A 159 4.29 7.69 -18.36
C ALA A 159 4.15 8.87 -19.35
N GLU A 160 4.07 10.10 -18.85
CA GLU A 160 4.03 11.31 -19.68
C GLU A 160 5.31 11.48 -20.50
N LYS A 161 6.49 11.23 -19.90
CA LYS A 161 7.78 11.22 -20.61
C LYS A 161 7.80 10.23 -21.79
N HIS A 162 7.13 9.09 -21.65
CA HIS A 162 6.94 8.09 -22.71
C HIS A 162 5.75 8.38 -23.65
N GLY A 163 5.10 9.54 -23.52
CA GLY A 163 4.06 9.99 -24.43
C GLY A 163 2.62 9.62 -24.04
N ALA A 164 2.39 9.12 -22.82
CA ALA A 164 1.03 8.95 -22.31
C ALA A 164 0.34 10.30 -22.13
N VAL A 165 -0.94 10.37 -22.49
CA VAL A 165 -1.81 11.52 -22.21
C VAL A 165 -2.46 11.29 -20.85
N LEU A 166 -2.25 12.20 -19.90
CA LEU A 166 -2.79 12.10 -18.55
C LEU A 166 -3.84 13.19 -18.34
N LYS A 167 -5.05 12.81 -17.90
CA LYS A 167 -6.13 13.76 -17.62
C LYS A 167 -6.67 13.60 -16.19
N PRO A 168 -6.25 14.46 -15.25
CA PRO A 168 -6.88 14.56 -13.94
C PRO A 168 -8.26 15.25 -14.05
N ASN A 169 -9.05 15.21 -12.98
CA ASN A 169 -10.38 15.83 -12.88
C ASN A 169 -11.33 15.45 -14.02
N THR A 170 -11.19 14.23 -14.54
CA THR A 170 -11.88 13.71 -15.71
C THR A 170 -12.63 12.45 -15.33
N GLN A 171 -13.86 12.63 -14.85
CA GLN A 171 -14.75 11.52 -14.51
C GLN A 171 -15.31 10.87 -15.79
N ILE A 172 -15.26 9.55 -15.86
CA ILE A 172 -15.94 8.78 -16.90
C ILE A 172 -17.44 8.74 -16.58
N VAL A 173 -18.26 9.07 -17.59
CA VAL A 173 -19.73 9.02 -17.53
C VAL A 173 -20.24 7.67 -18.00
N SER A 174 -19.68 7.12 -19.07
CA SER A 174 -20.05 5.79 -19.56
C SER A 174 -18.92 5.12 -20.34
N VAL A 175 -18.98 3.79 -20.37
CA VAL A 175 -18.12 2.95 -21.19
C VAL A 175 -18.98 2.00 -22.00
N THR A 176 -18.67 1.87 -23.29
CA THR A 176 -19.31 0.92 -24.19
C THR A 176 -18.24 0.03 -24.81
N ALA A 177 -18.27 -1.25 -24.48
CA ALA A 177 -17.40 -2.24 -25.10
C ALA A 177 -18.00 -2.66 -26.45
N HIS A 178 -17.16 -2.66 -27.48
CA HIS A 178 -17.43 -3.23 -28.79
C HIS A 178 -16.59 -4.50 -28.98
N LYS A 179 -16.74 -5.16 -30.13
CA LYS A 179 -16.01 -6.40 -30.44
C LYS A 179 -14.49 -6.23 -30.33
N ASP A 180 -13.94 -5.16 -30.90
CA ASP A 180 -12.50 -4.93 -31.06
C ASP A 180 -12.05 -3.57 -30.52
N SER A 181 -12.92 -2.87 -29.78
CA SER A 181 -12.63 -1.55 -29.21
C SER A 181 -13.50 -1.22 -28.00
N VAL A 182 -13.15 -0.14 -27.32
CA VAL A 182 -13.91 0.45 -26.22
C VAL A 182 -14.13 1.93 -26.52
N GLU A 183 -15.36 2.41 -26.33
CA GLU A 183 -15.71 3.83 -26.33
C GLU A 183 -15.87 4.29 -24.87
N VAL A 184 -15.21 5.38 -24.51
CA VAL A 184 -15.24 5.99 -23.18
C VAL A 184 -15.71 7.43 -23.30
N LYS A 185 -16.79 7.79 -22.59
CA LYS A 185 -17.35 9.14 -22.58
C LYS A 185 -17.07 9.83 -21.26
N THR A 186 -16.66 11.09 -21.34
CA THR A 186 -16.60 12.04 -20.23
C THR A 186 -17.68 13.10 -20.44
N ALA A 187 -17.75 14.12 -19.57
CA ALA A 187 -18.68 15.23 -19.77
C ALA A 187 -18.40 16.01 -21.07
N ASP A 188 -17.13 16.13 -21.44
CA ASP A 188 -16.69 17.04 -22.51
C ASP A 188 -16.26 16.31 -23.79
N GLU A 189 -15.82 15.04 -23.69
CA GLU A 189 -15.14 14.35 -24.77
C GLU A 189 -15.50 12.86 -24.86
N THR A 190 -15.29 12.29 -26.05
CA THR A 190 -15.40 10.86 -26.32
C THR A 190 -14.06 10.34 -26.81
N TYR A 191 -13.58 9.26 -26.21
CA TYR A 191 -12.34 8.58 -26.54
C TYR A 191 -12.61 7.16 -27.00
N THR A 192 -11.75 6.65 -27.86
CA THR A 192 -11.79 5.23 -28.26
C THR A 192 -10.43 4.59 -28.04
N ALA A 193 -10.42 3.31 -27.67
CA ALA A 193 -9.21 2.52 -27.62
C ALA A 193 -9.41 1.06 -28.01
N THR A 194 -8.34 0.32 -28.25
CA THR A 194 -8.41 -1.14 -28.43
C THR A 194 -8.72 -1.84 -27.12
N LYS A 195 -8.18 -1.34 -25.99
CA LYS A 195 -8.34 -1.96 -24.66
C LYS A 195 -8.57 -0.92 -23.57
N MET A 196 -9.19 -1.36 -22.48
CA MET A 196 -9.32 -0.58 -21.25
C MET A 196 -8.74 -1.36 -20.06
N VAL A 197 -8.00 -0.66 -19.20
CA VAL A 197 -7.55 -1.16 -17.90
C VAL A 197 -8.35 -0.45 -16.81
N ILE A 198 -9.03 -1.21 -15.95
CA ILE A 198 -9.88 -0.66 -14.89
C ILE A 198 -9.15 -0.79 -13.56
N THR A 199 -8.72 0.34 -13.00
CA THR A 199 -7.97 0.43 -11.73
C THR A 199 -8.60 1.44 -10.77
N ALA A 200 -9.94 1.42 -10.68
CA ALA A 200 -10.74 2.41 -9.98
C ALA A 200 -10.73 2.29 -8.43
N GLY A 201 -9.91 1.43 -7.83
CA GLY A 201 -9.79 1.28 -6.37
C GLY A 201 -11.15 1.11 -5.69
N SER A 202 -11.38 1.84 -4.59
CA SER A 202 -12.63 1.74 -3.81
C SER A 202 -13.89 2.21 -4.58
N TRP A 203 -13.75 2.87 -5.73
CA TRP A 203 -14.87 3.23 -6.64
C TRP A 203 -15.17 2.15 -7.68
N ALA A 204 -14.43 1.03 -7.68
CA ALA A 204 -14.57 0.01 -8.72
C ALA A 204 -15.94 -0.66 -8.72
N LYS A 205 -16.59 -0.81 -7.55
CA LYS A 205 -17.87 -1.52 -7.43
C LYS A 205 -18.94 -0.95 -8.35
N ASP A 206 -19.25 0.34 -8.20
CA ASP A 206 -20.33 0.98 -8.95
C ASP A 206 -19.98 1.09 -10.43
N PHE A 207 -18.70 1.38 -10.73
CA PHE A 207 -18.23 1.42 -12.11
C PHE A 207 -18.37 0.05 -12.81
N LEU A 208 -17.95 -1.04 -12.16
CA LEU A 208 -18.08 -2.40 -12.69
C LEU A 208 -19.54 -2.83 -12.85
N ALA A 209 -20.43 -2.39 -11.95
CA ALA A 209 -21.87 -2.65 -12.09
C ALA A 209 -22.46 -2.02 -13.37
N THR A 210 -21.96 -0.86 -13.82
CA THR A 210 -22.36 -0.26 -15.11
C THR A 210 -21.98 -1.13 -16.32
N LEU A 211 -21.00 -2.02 -16.16
CA LEU A 211 -20.57 -3.01 -17.15
C LEU A 211 -21.25 -4.38 -16.98
N GLY A 212 -22.22 -4.49 -16.07
CA GLY A 212 -22.89 -5.75 -15.73
C GLY A 212 -22.07 -6.67 -14.81
N LEU A 213 -20.97 -6.18 -14.24
CA LEU A 213 -20.09 -6.95 -13.35
C LEU A 213 -20.40 -6.63 -11.88
N ASN A 214 -21.21 -7.48 -11.26
CA ASN A 214 -21.61 -7.33 -9.85
C ASN A 214 -20.65 -8.12 -8.94
N LEU A 215 -19.55 -7.50 -8.53
CA LEU A 215 -18.56 -8.10 -7.63
C LEU A 215 -18.84 -7.73 -6.15
N PRO A 216 -18.57 -8.63 -5.18
CA PRO A 216 -18.81 -8.39 -3.76
C PRO A 216 -17.72 -7.51 -3.13
N LEU A 217 -17.47 -6.34 -3.72
CA LEU A 217 -16.47 -5.39 -3.24
C LEU A 217 -17.07 -4.53 -2.12
N MET A 218 -16.33 -4.40 -1.02
CA MET A 218 -16.69 -3.57 0.13
C MET A 218 -15.46 -2.80 0.59
N PRO A 219 -15.42 -1.48 0.32
CA PRO A 219 -14.36 -0.64 0.84
C PRO A 219 -14.28 -0.70 2.36
N CYS A 220 -13.06 -0.56 2.88
CA CYS A 220 -12.77 -0.58 4.31
C CYS A 220 -12.12 0.73 4.73
N ARG A 221 -12.63 1.34 5.81
CA ARG A 221 -12.10 2.56 6.40
C ARG A 221 -10.95 2.20 7.34
N CYS A 222 -9.73 2.55 6.98
CA CYS A 222 -8.53 2.29 7.76
C CYS A 222 -7.95 3.58 8.32
N GLN A 223 -7.42 3.53 9.55
CA GLN A 223 -6.76 4.68 10.16
C GLN A 223 -5.26 4.42 10.31
N GLU A 224 -4.46 5.36 9.79
CA GLU A 224 -3.03 5.42 10.08
C GLU A 224 -2.75 6.50 11.12
N MET A 225 -1.86 6.18 12.06
CA MET A 225 -1.51 7.08 13.16
C MET A 225 0.00 7.19 13.26
N TYR A 226 0.45 8.38 13.58
CA TYR A 226 1.84 8.75 13.72
C TYR A 226 2.04 9.26 15.14
N PHE A 227 3.06 8.75 15.83
CA PHE A 227 3.30 9.01 17.23
C PHE A 227 4.67 9.63 17.46
N GLU A 228 4.72 10.51 18.46
CA GLU A 228 5.97 10.99 19.04
C GLU A 228 6.62 9.87 19.85
N THR A 229 7.94 9.93 19.98
CA THR A 229 8.72 9.01 20.81
C THR A 229 9.69 9.78 21.68
N ASN A 230 10.03 9.25 22.86
CA ASN A 230 11.01 9.89 23.76
C ASN A 230 12.41 9.98 23.12
N ASN A 231 12.74 9.04 22.24
CA ASN A 231 14.02 8.96 21.54
C ASN A 231 13.82 8.89 20.01
N PRO A 232 13.43 9.99 19.32
CA PRO A 232 13.09 9.96 17.90
C PRO A 232 14.16 9.34 17.01
N ALA A 233 15.44 9.56 17.31
CA ALA A 233 16.56 9.02 16.54
C ALA A 233 16.58 7.48 16.46
N ASN A 234 16.01 6.78 17.46
CA ASN A 234 15.91 5.32 17.45
C ASN A 234 14.82 4.79 16.53
N TYR A 235 13.89 5.65 16.11
CA TYR A 235 12.73 5.31 15.29
C TYR A 235 12.86 5.77 13.84
N GLU A 236 14.00 6.34 13.45
CA GLU A 236 14.27 6.75 12.07
C GLU A 236 14.62 5.55 11.16
N ILE A 237 14.47 5.77 9.85
CA ILE A 237 14.94 4.84 8.82
C ILE A 237 16.39 4.44 9.07
N GLY A 238 16.67 3.13 8.95
CA GLY A 238 18.00 2.55 9.20
C GLY A 238 18.28 2.20 10.67
N ARG A 239 17.38 2.57 11.60
CA ARG A 239 17.43 2.18 13.02
C ARG A 239 16.24 1.35 13.46
N PHE A 240 15.10 1.48 12.78
CA PHE A 240 13.86 0.79 13.11
C PHE A 240 13.31 0.05 11.88
N PRO A 241 12.90 -1.22 12.00
CA PRO A 241 12.37 -2.00 10.89
C PRO A 241 10.90 -1.64 10.61
N ALA A 242 10.38 -2.03 9.45
CA ALA A 242 8.94 -2.23 9.32
C ALA A 242 8.50 -3.40 10.23
N PHE A 243 7.27 -3.38 10.75
CA PHE A 243 6.78 -4.49 11.54
C PHE A 243 5.32 -4.86 11.26
N ILE A 244 5.01 -6.13 11.47
CA ILE A 244 3.66 -6.70 11.55
C ILE A 244 3.58 -7.56 12.81
N ALA A 245 2.52 -7.40 13.59
CA ALA A 245 2.34 -8.09 14.86
C ALA A 245 1.23 -9.15 14.76
N HIS A 246 1.59 -10.43 14.81
CA HIS A 246 0.69 -11.58 14.79
C HIS A 246 0.15 -11.82 16.19
N LEU A 247 -0.78 -10.96 16.61
CA LEU A 247 -1.40 -11.00 17.94
C LEU A 247 -2.84 -11.49 17.86
N PRO A 248 -3.36 -12.16 18.90
CA PRO A 248 -4.73 -12.64 18.91
C PRO A 248 -5.75 -11.53 18.66
N SER A 249 -6.76 -11.82 17.82
CA SER A 249 -7.83 -10.86 17.50
C SER A 249 -8.68 -10.47 18.71
N THR A 250 -8.65 -11.30 19.75
CA THR A 250 -9.25 -11.04 21.07
C THR A 250 -8.54 -9.94 21.85
N GLU A 251 -7.24 -9.71 21.60
CA GLU A 251 -6.47 -8.61 22.22
C GLU A 251 -6.53 -7.36 21.35
N TYR A 252 -6.35 -7.51 20.04
CA TYR A 252 -6.42 -6.43 19.05
C TYR A 252 -7.33 -6.84 17.91
N LYS A 253 -8.43 -6.10 17.71
CA LYS A 253 -9.45 -6.41 16.69
C LYS A 253 -8.87 -6.67 15.29
N PHE A 254 -7.78 -6.00 14.94
CA PHE A 254 -7.09 -6.08 13.67
C PHE A 254 -5.59 -6.20 13.90
N MET A 255 -4.88 -6.80 12.95
CA MET A 255 -3.43 -7.02 13.02
C MET A 255 -2.68 -5.67 13.04
N PRO A 256 -1.92 -5.34 14.09
CA PRO A 256 -1.09 -4.14 14.12
C PRO A 256 0.06 -4.21 13.12
N TYR A 257 0.37 -3.08 12.48
CA TYR A 257 1.58 -2.91 11.68
C TYR A 257 2.15 -1.51 11.88
N GLY A 258 3.43 -1.34 11.57
CA GLY A 258 4.07 -0.04 11.69
C GLY A 258 5.38 0.05 10.94
N MET A 259 5.91 1.27 10.89
CA MET A 259 7.09 1.63 10.12
C MET A 259 7.84 2.76 10.82
N ALA A 260 9.15 2.81 10.55
CA ALA A 260 10.02 3.89 10.99
C ALA A 260 9.48 5.27 10.59
N SER A 261 9.87 6.28 11.37
CA SER A 261 9.76 7.69 11.01
C SER A 261 10.46 7.92 9.68
N ASN A 262 9.74 8.53 8.73
CA ASN A 262 10.24 8.91 7.43
C ASN A 262 10.11 10.41 7.28
N GLN A 263 11.25 11.11 7.14
CA GLN A 263 11.30 12.58 7.03
C GLN A 263 10.63 13.29 8.22
N GLY A 264 10.82 12.76 9.44
CA GLY A 264 10.23 13.32 10.65
C GLY A 264 8.72 13.14 10.73
N SER A 265 8.15 12.13 10.07
CA SER A 265 6.72 11.81 10.18
C SER A 265 6.30 11.40 11.58
N GLY A 266 7.24 10.97 12.43
CA GLY A 266 6.95 10.19 13.64
C GLY A 266 6.76 8.71 13.33
N LEU A 267 6.76 7.89 14.38
CA LEU A 267 6.57 6.44 14.32
C LEU A 267 5.16 6.14 13.83
N LYS A 268 5.04 5.41 12.72
CA LYS A 268 3.72 4.98 12.22
C LYS A 268 3.29 3.69 12.89
N VAL A 269 2.07 3.68 13.45
CA VAL A 269 1.36 2.49 13.93
C VAL A 269 -0.06 2.53 13.40
N ALA A 270 -0.54 1.42 12.84
CA ALA A 270 -1.84 1.32 12.20
C ALA A 270 -2.39 -0.11 12.27
N TRP A 271 -3.64 -0.25 11.85
CA TRP A 271 -4.37 -1.52 11.88
C TRP A 271 -4.58 -2.07 10.47
N HIS A 272 -4.31 -3.35 10.26
CA HIS A 272 -4.63 -4.03 9.01
C HIS A 272 -6.10 -4.45 9.01
N GLY A 273 -6.97 -3.48 8.70
CA GLY A 273 -8.42 -3.64 8.67
C GLY A 273 -9.13 -2.42 9.24
N GLY A 274 -10.44 -2.48 9.32
CA GLY A 274 -11.26 -1.34 9.72
C GLY A 274 -12.75 -1.55 9.49
N GLN A 275 -13.51 -0.46 9.52
CA GLN A 275 -14.95 -0.50 9.33
C GLN A 275 -15.28 -0.65 7.84
N LEU A 276 -16.09 -1.66 7.49
CA LEU A 276 -16.64 -1.81 6.14
C LEU A 276 -17.77 -0.80 5.91
N PHE A 277 -17.88 -0.30 4.69
CA PHE A 277 -18.95 0.61 4.28
C PHE A 277 -19.34 0.34 2.81
N ASN A 278 -20.45 0.93 2.35
CA ASN A 278 -21.03 0.58 1.05
C ASN A 278 -20.39 1.36 -0.10
N HIS A 279 -20.19 2.67 0.08
CA HIS A 279 -19.72 3.56 -0.98
C HIS A 279 -18.70 4.59 -0.48
N PRO A 280 -17.61 4.89 -1.22
CA PRO A 280 -16.58 5.87 -0.80
C PRO A 280 -17.06 7.29 -0.53
N SER A 281 -18.23 7.68 -1.04
CA SER A 281 -18.83 8.99 -0.75
C SER A 281 -19.44 9.11 0.65
N GLU A 282 -19.67 7.99 1.33
CA GLU A 282 -20.28 7.95 2.67
C GLU A 282 -19.25 8.12 3.79
N ILE A 283 -17.97 8.16 3.46
CA ILE A 283 -16.92 7.97 4.45
C ILE A 283 -16.64 9.25 5.26
N ASP A 284 -16.54 9.07 6.58
CA ASP A 284 -16.03 10.09 7.49
C ASP A 284 -14.51 9.93 7.65
N TYR A 285 -13.77 10.93 7.18
CA TYR A 285 -12.31 11.00 7.28
C TYR A 285 -11.82 11.50 8.65
N THR A 286 -12.71 11.80 9.58
CA THR A 286 -12.36 12.18 10.95
C THR A 286 -11.72 11.00 11.66
N PRO A 287 -10.51 11.15 12.22
CA PRO A 287 -9.90 10.09 13.02
C PRO A 287 -10.72 9.74 14.25
N VAL A 288 -10.78 8.45 14.58
CA VAL A 288 -11.52 7.89 15.71
C VAL A 288 -10.58 7.76 16.91
N GLN A 289 -10.99 8.34 18.04
CA GLN A 289 -10.19 8.36 19.28
C GLN A 289 -9.95 6.96 19.86
N SER A 290 -10.94 6.07 19.82
CA SER A 290 -10.77 4.71 20.36
C SER A 290 -9.72 3.88 19.61
N GLU A 291 -9.49 4.14 18.31
CA GLU A 291 -8.41 3.52 17.55
C GLU A 291 -7.04 4.07 17.97
N ILE A 292 -6.96 5.36 18.33
CA ILE A 292 -5.76 6.00 18.88
C ILE A 292 -5.45 5.45 20.26
N ASP A 293 -6.45 5.34 21.14
CA ASP A 293 -6.29 4.78 22.49
C ASP A 293 -5.81 3.32 22.44
N LEU A 294 -6.35 2.53 21.51
CA LEU A 294 -5.91 1.16 21.29
C LEU A 294 -4.45 1.10 20.79
N ALA A 295 -4.04 2.06 19.95
CA ALA A 295 -2.67 2.11 19.45
C ALA A 295 -1.69 2.51 20.56
N LEU A 296 -2.07 3.47 21.42
CA LEU A 296 -1.31 3.83 22.62
C LEU A 296 -1.19 2.66 23.60
N LYS A 297 -2.25 1.86 23.76
CA LYS A 297 -2.20 0.61 24.54
C LYS A 297 -1.25 -0.42 23.93
N PHE A 298 -1.25 -0.57 22.61
CA PHE A 298 -0.27 -1.42 21.92
C PHE A 298 1.16 -0.90 22.14
N GLY A 299 1.38 0.41 21.99
CA GLY A 299 2.69 1.03 22.17
C GLY A 299 3.22 0.90 23.59
N SER A 300 2.39 1.12 24.62
CA SER A 300 2.85 0.98 26.01
C SER A 300 3.33 -0.45 26.34
N LYS A 301 2.79 -1.47 25.65
CA LYS A 301 3.20 -2.86 25.81
C LYS A 301 4.43 -3.21 24.98
N TYR A 302 4.44 -2.86 23.69
CA TYR A 302 5.42 -3.36 22.73
C TYR A 302 6.45 -2.34 22.24
N LEU A 303 6.19 -1.05 22.39
CA LEU A 303 7.02 0.08 21.93
C LEU A 303 7.05 1.18 23.01
N PRO A 304 7.66 0.93 24.18
CA PRO A 304 7.48 1.74 25.38
C PRO A 304 7.95 3.20 25.26
N ASP A 305 8.80 3.54 24.30
CA ASP A 305 9.19 4.93 24.03
C ASP A 305 8.11 5.73 23.28
N MET A 306 7.06 5.08 22.77
CA MET A 306 5.94 5.72 22.07
C MET A 306 5.07 6.50 23.06
N THR A 307 4.81 7.78 22.76
CA THR A 307 4.17 8.70 23.71
C THR A 307 2.84 9.25 23.21
N GLY A 308 2.86 10.39 22.52
CA GLY A 308 1.67 11.12 22.11
C GLY A 308 1.35 10.94 20.63
N LEU A 309 0.08 11.13 20.28
CA LEU A 309 -0.33 11.23 18.88
C LEU A 309 0.25 12.52 18.27
N ARG A 310 0.98 12.37 17.17
CA ARG A 310 1.44 13.47 16.34
C ARG A 310 0.44 13.81 15.25
N ALA A 311 -0.07 12.79 14.56
CA ALA A 311 -1.05 12.93 13.49
C ALA A 311 -1.83 11.63 13.29
N ALA A 312 -3.07 11.73 12.84
CA ALA A 312 -3.86 10.60 12.38
C ALA A 312 -4.54 10.93 11.06
N ARG A 313 -4.71 9.92 10.20
CA ARG A 313 -5.36 10.05 8.89
C ARG A 313 -6.18 8.82 8.58
N VAL A 314 -7.21 8.99 7.77
CA VAL A 314 -8.08 7.92 7.32
C VAL A 314 -7.81 7.63 5.84
N CYS A 315 -7.54 6.37 5.52
CA CYS A 315 -7.37 5.87 4.16
C CYS A 315 -8.32 4.70 3.90
N LEU A 316 -8.32 4.19 2.67
CA LEU A 316 -9.23 3.13 2.24
C LEU A 316 -8.48 1.86 1.88
N TYR A 317 -9.06 0.70 2.20
CA TYR A 317 -8.86 -0.52 1.40
C TYR A 317 -10.03 -0.69 0.42
N THR A 318 -9.81 -1.51 -0.61
CA THR A 318 -10.78 -1.88 -1.65
C THR A 318 -11.11 -3.36 -1.52
#